data_AF-A0A2M7BP07-F1
#
_entry.id   AF-A0A2M7BP07-F1
#
_cell.length_a   1.000
_cell.length_b   1.000
_cell.length_c   1.000
_cell.angle_alpha   90.00
_cell.angle_beta   90.00
_cell.angle_gamma   90.00
#
_symmetry.space_group_name_H-M   'P 1'
#
loop_
_entity.id
_entity.type
_entity.pdbx_description
1 polymer ?
#
loop_
_entity_poly.entity_id
_entity_poly.type
_entity_poly.pdbx_seq_one_letter_code
_entity_poly.pdbx_strand_id
1 'polypeptide(L)'
;MDRPAYRRVLLKLSGESFMGNLSSGIDPEVVEVVAGEIRDVAALGVQLGIVIGGGNIFRGMAASAKGMDRTTADYMGMLATVINSLALQSALEHVGVPTRVQTAIEMREIAEPFIQRRAVRHLEKGRVVIFDA
;
A
#
# COMPACT_ATOMS: atom_id res chain seq x y z
N MET A 1 4.52 17.84 23.71
CA MET A 1 4.45 16.66 22.83
C MET A 1 5.85 16.31 22.42
N ASP A 2 6.24 15.06 22.66
CA ASP A 2 7.55 14.56 22.24
C ASP A 2 7.64 14.61 20.71
N ARG A 3 8.78 15.08 20.20
CA ARG A 3 9.01 15.13 18.76
C ARG A 3 9.23 13.70 18.25
N PRO A 4 8.60 13.29 17.14
CA PRO A 4 8.88 11.99 16.56
C PRO A 4 10.37 11.88 16.19
N ALA A 5 10.97 10.72 16.48
CA ALA A 5 12.38 10.47 16.19
C ALA A 5 12.72 10.55 14.68
N TYR A 6 11.72 10.30 13.83
CA TYR A 6 11.87 10.30 12.38
C TYR A 6 10.92 11.31 11.74
N ARG A 7 11.45 12.13 10.83
CA ARG A 7 10.65 13.07 10.02
C ARG A 7 9.88 12.37 8.90
N ARG A 8 10.47 11.33 8.31
CA ARG A 8 9.96 10.61 7.16
C ARG A 8 10.28 9.13 7.29
N VAL A 9 9.31 8.28 7.00
CA VAL A 9 9.44 6.83 7.07
C VAL A 9 8.87 6.17 5.82
N LEU A 10 9.45 5.02 5.46
CA LEU A 10 8.88 4.09 4.49
C LEU A 10 8.40 2.87 5.27
N LEU A 11 7.09 2.71 5.39
CA LEU A 11 6.46 1.59 6.09
C LEU A 11 6.19 0.46 5.09
N LYS A 12 6.85 -0.69 5.28
CA LYS A 12 6.55 -1.89 4.49
C LYS A 12 5.57 -2.77 5.25
N LEU A 13 4.40 -3.00 4.66
CA LEU A 13 3.38 -3.93 5.13
C LEU A 13 3.44 -5.24 4.34
N SER A 14 3.11 -6.36 4.98
CA SER A 14 2.86 -7.59 4.22
C SER A 14 1.44 -7.58 3.67
N GLY A 15 1.20 -8.18 2.51
CA GLY A 15 -0.19 -8.36 2.04
C GLY A 15 -1.01 -9.20 3.02
N GLU A 16 -0.35 -10.18 3.66
CA GLU A 16 -0.98 -11.05 4.65
C GLU A 16 -1.51 -10.31 5.89
N SER A 17 -0.98 -9.11 6.19
CA SER A 17 -1.50 -8.32 7.31
C SER A 17 -2.91 -7.80 7.05
N PHE A 18 -3.44 -7.91 5.82
CA PHE A 18 -4.82 -7.53 5.50
C PHE A 18 -5.79 -8.70 5.53
N MET A 19 -5.34 -9.94 5.80
CA MET A 19 -6.25 -11.09 5.73
C MET A 19 -7.11 -11.26 6.99
N GLY A 20 -6.71 -10.71 8.14
CA GLY A 20 -7.38 -11.01 9.40
C GLY A 20 -7.47 -12.52 9.66
N ASN A 21 -8.70 -13.01 9.84
CA ASN A 21 -8.98 -14.44 9.99
C ASN A 21 -9.30 -15.16 8.68
N LEU A 22 -9.23 -14.47 7.53
CA LEU A 22 -9.48 -15.04 6.22
C LEU A 22 -8.31 -15.92 5.76
N SER A 23 -8.62 -16.95 4.97
CA SER A 23 -7.59 -17.77 4.32
C SER A 23 -6.91 -17.09 3.13
N SER A 24 -7.56 -16.08 2.53
CA SER A 24 -7.08 -15.27 1.41
C SER A 24 -8.00 -14.06 1.23
N GLY A 25 -7.49 -12.98 0.62
CA GLY A 25 -8.26 -11.77 0.32
C GLY A 25 -7.92 -10.61 1.26
N ILE A 26 -8.89 -9.71 1.43
CA ILE A 26 -8.77 -8.49 2.21
C ILE A 26 -9.93 -8.47 3.22
N ASP A 27 -9.59 -8.39 4.50
CA ASP A 27 -10.51 -8.18 5.60
C ASP A 27 -10.65 -6.66 5.85
N PRO A 28 -11.81 -6.06 5.57
CA PRO A 28 -12.01 -4.62 5.71
C PRO A 28 -11.75 -4.11 7.13
N GLU A 29 -12.12 -4.88 8.16
CA GLU A 29 -11.95 -4.46 9.56
C GLU A 29 -10.46 -4.30 9.90
N VAL A 30 -9.62 -5.20 9.37
CA VAL A 30 -8.18 -5.12 9.58
C VAL A 30 -7.55 -3.94 8.84
N VAL A 31 -8.00 -3.67 7.61
CA VAL A 31 -7.53 -2.50 6.86
C VAL A 31 -7.92 -1.19 7.56
N GLU A 32 -9.12 -1.12 8.15
CA GLU A 32 -9.56 0.03 8.95
C GLU A 32 -8.70 0.24 10.21
N VAL A 33 -8.36 -0.83 10.93
CA VAL A 33 -7.44 -0.76 12.08
C VAL A 33 -6.08 -0.21 11.66
N VAL A 34 -5.50 -0.75 10.58
CA VAL A 34 -4.22 -0.29 10.04
C VAL A 34 -4.30 1.18 9.59
N ALA A 35 -5.40 1.60 8.96
CA ALA A 35 -5.62 2.98 8.57
C ALA A 35 -5.69 3.92 9.80
N GLY A 36 -6.29 3.47 10.90
CA GLY A 36 -6.29 4.18 12.18
C GLY A 36 -4.89 4.40 12.76
N GLU A 37 -4.05 3.36 12.76
CA GLU A 37 -2.65 3.47 13.20
C GLU A 37 -1.83 4.43 12.33
N ILE A 38 -2.01 4.35 11.00
CA ILE A 38 -1.34 5.26 10.06
C ILE A 38 -1.80 6.70 10.27
N ARG A 39 -3.10 6.93 10.50
CA ARG A 39 -3.65 8.25 10.82
C ARG A 39 -2.97 8.83 12.06
N ASP A 40 -2.82 8.03 13.11
CA ASP A 40 -2.23 8.50 14.36
C ASP A 40 -0.76 8.89 14.16
N VAL A 41 0.00 8.15 13.35
CA VAL A 41 1.38 8.52 12.98
C VAL A 41 1.42 9.76 12.08
N ALA A 42 0.52 9.86 11.10
CA ALA A 42 0.43 11.03 10.22
C ALA A 42 0.08 12.31 11.01
N ALA A 43 -0.76 12.20 12.04
CA ALA A 43 -1.11 13.31 12.93
C ALA A 43 0.08 13.85 13.73
N LEU A 44 1.16 13.07 13.91
CA LEU A 44 2.42 13.53 14.49
C LEU A 44 3.25 14.39 13.51
N GLY A 45 2.79 14.59 12.28
CA GLY A 45 3.51 15.32 11.23
C GLY A 45 4.59 14.49 10.52
N VAL A 46 4.59 13.17 10.71
CA VAL A 46 5.52 12.26 10.04
C VAL A 46 5.11 12.08 8.59
N GLN A 47 6.07 12.21 7.68
CA GLN A 47 5.85 11.97 6.26
C GLN A 47 5.90 10.46 5.97
N LEU A 48 4.77 9.90 5.54
CA LEU A 48 4.58 8.45 5.41
C LEU A 48 4.53 8.02 3.94
N GLY A 49 5.56 7.26 3.55
CA GLY A 49 5.50 6.38 2.38
C GLY A 49 5.12 4.97 2.82
N ILE A 50 4.31 4.26 2.04
CA ILE A 50 3.87 2.90 2.34
C ILE A 50 4.18 1.98 1.15
N VAL A 51 4.63 0.76 1.41
CA VAL A 51 4.73 -0.32 0.40
C VAL A 51 3.97 -1.53 0.94
N ILE A 52 3.11 -2.14 0.13
CA ILE A 52 2.28 -3.29 0.56
C ILE A 52 2.57 -4.48 -0.35
N GLY A 53 2.81 -5.66 0.23
CA GLY A 53 2.93 -6.89 -0.55
C GLY A 53 1.57 -7.40 -1.05
N GLY A 54 1.57 -8.32 -2.02
CA GLY A 54 0.34 -8.90 -2.61
C GLY A 54 0.00 -10.33 -2.16
N GLY A 55 0.72 -10.86 -1.15
CA GLY A 55 0.71 -12.29 -0.77
C GLY A 55 -0.62 -12.84 -0.23
N ASN A 56 -1.55 -11.97 0.13
CA ASN A 56 -2.92 -12.29 0.51
C ASN A 56 -3.84 -12.60 -0.68
N ILE A 57 -3.54 -12.04 -1.86
CA ILE A 57 -4.31 -12.23 -3.10
C ILE A 57 -3.59 -13.23 -3.99
N PHE A 58 -2.28 -13.08 -4.17
CA PHE A 58 -1.50 -13.91 -5.07
C PHE A 58 -0.14 -14.31 -4.48
N ARG A 59 0.15 -15.62 -4.50
CA ARG A 59 1.43 -16.19 -4.08
C ARG A 59 2.14 -16.81 -5.28
N GLY A 60 3.04 -16.04 -5.90
CA GLY A 60 3.72 -16.41 -7.15
C GLY A 60 4.46 -17.75 -7.11
N MET A 61 5.08 -18.11 -5.97
CA MET A 61 5.76 -19.39 -5.83
C MET A 61 4.80 -20.59 -5.98
N ALA A 62 3.57 -20.47 -5.48
CA ALA A 62 2.58 -21.54 -5.59
C ALA A 62 2.02 -21.67 -7.02
N ALA A 63 1.99 -20.57 -7.77
CA ALA A 63 1.50 -20.56 -9.15
C ALA A 63 2.55 -21.04 -10.15
N SER A 64 3.81 -20.63 -10.00
CA SER A 64 4.90 -21.09 -10.86
C SER A 64 5.16 -22.59 -10.70
N ALA A 65 5.03 -23.12 -9.48
CA ALA A 65 5.08 -24.56 -9.22
C ALA A 65 3.96 -25.37 -9.90
N LYS A 66 2.89 -24.71 -10.35
CA LYS A 66 1.75 -25.30 -11.07
C LYS A 66 1.83 -25.14 -12.60
N GLY A 67 2.99 -24.74 -13.13
CA GLY A 67 3.23 -24.63 -14.58
C GLY A 67 2.93 -23.24 -15.17
N MET A 68 2.70 -22.22 -14.34
CA MET A 68 2.58 -20.84 -14.80
C MET A 68 3.96 -20.25 -15.11
N ASP A 69 4.05 -19.52 -16.22
CA ASP A 69 5.24 -18.73 -16.54
C ASP A 69 5.55 -17.72 -15.42
N ARG A 70 6.82 -17.65 -15.03
CA ARG A 70 7.26 -16.83 -13.90
C ARG A 70 6.96 -15.35 -14.10
N THR A 71 7.16 -14.84 -15.31
CA THR A 71 6.91 -13.42 -15.63
C THR A 71 5.43 -13.08 -15.45
N THR A 72 4.54 -13.97 -15.91
CA THR A 72 3.10 -13.83 -15.71
C THR A 72 2.73 -13.85 -14.22
N ALA A 73 3.32 -14.77 -13.45
CA ALA A 73 3.11 -14.83 -12.01
C ALA A 73 3.59 -13.55 -11.30
N ASP A 74 4.73 -12.99 -11.71
CA ASP A 74 5.24 -11.74 -11.15
C ASP A 74 4.30 -10.57 -11.46
N TYR A 75 3.77 -10.45 -12.69
CA TYR A 75 2.74 -9.45 -13.02
C TYR A 75 1.48 -9.59 -12.16
N MET A 76 0.99 -10.81 -11.93
CA MET A 76 -0.16 -11.05 -11.05
C MET A 76 0.15 -10.62 -9.61
N GLY A 77 1.36 -10.87 -9.14
CA GLY A 77 1.83 -10.39 -7.84
C GLY A 77 1.88 -8.86 -7.75
N MET A 78 2.35 -8.19 -8.80
CA MET A 78 2.39 -6.73 -8.89
C MET A 78 0.97 -6.14 -8.88
N LEU A 79 0.04 -6.69 -9.68
CA LEU A 79 -1.37 -6.28 -9.64
C LEU A 79 -2.02 -6.52 -8.28
N ALA A 80 -1.66 -7.60 -7.58
CA ALA A 80 -2.12 -7.83 -6.22
C ALA A 80 -1.68 -6.72 -5.24
N THR A 81 -0.48 -6.14 -5.43
CA THR A 81 -0.06 -4.98 -4.61
C THR A 81 -0.93 -3.75 -4.87
N VAL A 82 -1.30 -3.49 -6.13
CA VAL A 82 -2.20 -2.39 -6.50
C VAL A 82 -3.58 -2.56 -5.86
N ILE A 83 -4.14 -3.77 -5.88
CA ILE A 83 -5.44 -4.04 -5.24
C ILE A 83 -5.39 -3.71 -3.74
N ASN A 84 -4.33 -4.11 -3.05
CA ASN A 84 -4.13 -3.76 -1.63
C ASN A 84 -3.95 -2.26 -1.42
N SER A 85 -3.22 -1.57 -2.31
CA SER A 85 -3.06 -0.11 -2.25
C SER A 85 -4.39 0.62 -2.36
N LEU A 86 -5.27 0.20 -3.26
CA LEU A 86 -6.59 0.80 -3.43
C LEU A 86 -7.48 0.57 -2.20
N ALA A 87 -7.43 -0.62 -1.61
CA ALA A 87 -8.14 -0.91 -0.37
C ALA A 87 -7.66 -0.01 0.78
N LEU A 88 -6.34 0.11 0.96
CA LEU A 88 -5.78 0.98 2.00
C LEU A 88 -6.05 2.46 1.71
N GLN A 89 -5.97 2.91 0.46
CA GLN A 89 -6.30 4.28 0.09
C GLN A 89 -7.74 4.61 0.50
N SER A 90 -8.69 3.74 0.18
CA SER A 90 -10.09 3.94 0.52
C SER A 90 -10.30 4.06 2.03
N ALA A 91 -9.68 3.16 2.82
CA ALA A 91 -9.76 3.22 4.28
C ALA A 91 -9.10 4.48 4.87
N LEU A 92 -7.93 4.89 4.36
CA LEU A 92 -7.25 6.11 4.79
C LEU A 92 -8.08 7.36 4.47
N GLU A 93 -8.66 7.44 3.27
CA GLU A 93 -9.51 8.55 2.87
C GLU A 93 -10.80 8.58 3.71
N HIS A 94 -11.35 7.42 4.09
CA HIS A 94 -12.50 7.33 5.00
C HIS A 94 -12.21 7.92 6.39
N VAL A 95 -10.99 7.71 6.92
CA VAL A 95 -10.56 8.30 8.21
C VAL A 95 -9.94 9.69 8.06
N GLY A 96 -10.11 10.34 6.90
CA GLY A 96 -9.71 11.73 6.67
C GLY A 96 -8.23 11.95 6.39
N VAL A 97 -7.47 10.89 6.05
CA VAL A 97 -6.06 10.97 5.70
C VAL A 97 -5.89 11.13 4.18
N PRO A 98 -5.43 12.29 3.67
CA PRO A 98 -5.24 12.49 2.25
C PRO A 98 -4.17 11.54 1.70
N THR A 99 -4.54 10.70 0.75
CA THR A 99 -3.69 9.59 0.28
C THR A 99 -3.54 9.62 -1.24
N ARG A 100 -2.40 9.14 -1.74
CA ARG A 100 -2.15 8.92 -3.18
C ARG A 100 -1.46 7.59 -3.40
N VAL A 101 -1.97 6.83 -4.37
CA VAL A 101 -1.34 5.61 -4.87
C VAL A 101 -0.47 5.93 -6.08
N GLN A 102 0.77 5.44 -6.06
CA GLN A 102 1.73 5.57 -7.14
C GLN A 102 2.31 4.22 -7.54
N THR A 103 2.16 3.87 -8.82
CA THR A 103 2.53 2.57 -9.40
C THR A 103 3.70 2.69 -10.37
N ALA A 104 4.54 1.65 -10.44
CA ALA A 104 5.58 1.57 -11.48
C ALA A 104 5.02 1.06 -12.83
N ILE A 105 3.85 0.42 -12.84
CA ILE A 105 3.11 0.03 -14.05
C ILE A 105 2.12 1.14 -14.42
N GLU A 106 2.19 1.67 -15.64
CA GLU A 106 1.20 2.68 -16.07
C GLU A 106 -0.20 2.06 -16.16
N MET A 107 -1.12 2.51 -15.31
CA MET A 107 -2.54 2.13 -15.32
C MET A 107 -3.43 3.36 -15.21
N ARG A 108 -3.77 3.90 -16.39
CA ARG A 108 -4.64 5.07 -16.54
C ARG A 108 -5.99 4.84 -15.86
N GLU A 109 -6.56 5.90 -15.30
CA GLU A 109 -7.78 5.91 -14.49
C GLU A 109 -7.68 5.26 -13.09
N ILE A 110 -6.68 4.42 -12.82
CA ILE A 110 -6.59 3.66 -11.55
C ILE A 110 -5.64 4.32 -10.55
N ALA A 111 -4.40 4.60 -10.95
CA ALA A 111 -3.36 5.11 -10.07
C ALA A 111 -2.44 6.11 -10.78
N GLU A 112 -1.78 6.99 -10.01
CA GLU A 112 -0.78 7.89 -10.58
C GLU A 112 0.47 7.10 -10.97
N PRO A 113 1.15 7.39 -12.08
CA PRO A 113 2.47 6.82 -12.34
C PRO A 113 3.47 7.33 -11.30
N PHE A 114 4.37 6.47 -10.85
CA PHE A 114 5.44 6.85 -9.93
C PHE A 114 6.37 7.86 -10.60
N ILE A 115 6.44 9.05 -10.00
CA ILE A 115 7.41 10.08 -10.35
C ILE A 115 7.99 10.58 -9.02
N GLN A 116 9.28 10.34 -8.80
CA GLN A 116 9.96 10.64 -7.53
C GLN A 116 9.68 12.07 -7.02
N ARG A 117 9.77 13.08 -7.90
CA ARG A 117 9.50 14.48 -7.53
C ARG A 117 8.04 14.72 -7.10
N ARG A 118 7.09 14.00 -7.71
CA ARG A 118 5.67 14.05 -7.34
C ARG A 118 5.42 13.36 -6.00
N ALA A 119 6.04 12.20 -5.77
CA ALA A 119 6.01 11.50 -4.49
C ALA A 119 6.48 12.40 -3.34
N VAL A 120 7.67 12.99 -3.49
CA VAL A 120 8.25 13.91 -2.50
C VAL A 120 7.33 15.10 -2.27
N ARG A 121 6.73 15.67 -3.32
CA ARG A 121 5.78 16.79 -3.19
C ARG A 121 4.51 16.41 -2.44
N HIS A 122 3.99 15.19 -2.62
CA HIS A 122 2.84 14.71 -1.85
C HIS A 122 3.20 14.56 -0.37
N LEU A 123 4.36 13.96 -0.07
CA LEU A 123 4.88 13.81 1.30
C LEU A 123 5.09 15.16 2.00
N GLU A 124 5.64 16.15 1.29
CA GLU A 124 5.80 17.53 1.80
C GLU A 124 4.47 18.22 2.13
N LYS A 125 3.39 17.85 1.44
CA LYS A 125 2.04 18.35 1.69
C LYS A 125 1.30 17.59 2.81
N GLY A 126 1.98 16.67 3.50
CA GLY A 126 1.39 15.85 4.55
C GLY A 126 0.47 14.74 4.06
N ARG A 127 0.55 14.39 2.76
CA ARG A 127 -0.21 13.26 2.21
C ARG A 127 0.53 11.95 2.48
N VAL A 128 -0.22 10.88 2.74
CA VAL A 128 0.32 9.52 2.71
C VAL A 128 0.49 9.12 1.24
N VAL A 129 1.64 8.53 0.91
CA VAL A 129 1.91 8.02 -0.44
C VAL A 129 2.09 6.51 -0.37
N ILE A 130 1.24 5.77 -1.07
CA ILE A 130 1.35 4.32 -1.20
C ILE A 130 2.08 4.05 -2.52
N PHE A 131 3.15 3.28 -2.44
CA PHE A 131 3.95 2.82 -3.56
C PHE A 131 3.64 1.34 -3.81
N ASP A 132 3.24 1.05 -5.03
CA ASP A 132 3.06 -0.32 -5.51
C ASP A 132 3.83 -0.53 -6.81
N ALA A 133 3.78 -1.77 -7.27
CA ALA A 133 4.55 -2.26 -8.38
C ALA A 133 4.02 -1.77 -9.74
#